data_AF-A0A3S1NX69-F1
#
_entry.id   AF-A0A3S1NX69-F1
#
_cell.length_a   1.000
_cell.length_b   1.000
_cell.length_c   1.000
_cell.angle_alpha   90.00
_cell.angle_beta   90.00
_cell.angle_gamma   90.00
#
_symmetry.space_group_name_H-M   'P 1'
#
loop_
_entity.id
_entity.type
_entity.pdbx_description
1 polymer ?
#
loop_
_entity_poly.entity_id
_entity_poly.type
_entity_poly.pdbx_seq_one_letter_code
_entity_poly.pdbx_strand_id
1 'polypeptide(L)'
;AEDFRIGPDIAARLRRPAVAGGGLAVATLLLVSPRAESLLEPARAIVGDPVVGAPIVGDWGGASLWSVGQSGKLLARLTAGDGYQLRKRLVPLVELLNGRAGLPKLWSL
;
A
#
# COMPACT_ATOMS: atom_id res chain seq x y z
N ALA A 1 12.89 9.82 -2.69
CA ALA A 1 13.01 8.87 -1.58
C ALA A 1 11.85 9.09 -0.62
N GLU A 2 11.40 8.07 0.11
CA GLU A 2 10.40 8.23 1.19
C GLU A 2 11.11 8.67 2.47
N ASP A 3 10.62 9.74 3.13
CA ASP A 3 11.15 10.25 4.40
C ASP A 3 10.13 9.97 5.52
N PHE A 4 9.91 8.68 5.79
CA PHE A 4 8.90 8.25 6.76
C PHE A 4 9.36 8.54 8.19
N ARG A 5 8.57 9.33 8.93
CA ARG A 5 8.79 9.63 10.35
C ARG A 5 7.48 9.55 11.11
N ILE A 6 7.48 8.84 12.24
CA ILE A 6 6.33 8.78 13.13
C ILE A 6 6.80 8.92 14.58
N GLY A 7 6.30 9.96 15.27
CA GLY A 7 6.72 10.27 16.63
C GLY A 7 6.61 11.76 16.98
N PRO A 8 7.05 12.15 18.18
CA PRO A 8 7.47 11.25 19.26
C PRO A 8 6.31 10.41 19.84
N ASP A 9 5.07 10.90 19.78
CA ASP A 9 3.87 10.16 20.21
C ASP A 9 3.24 9.37 19.05
N ILE A 10 3.77 8.17 18.78
CA ILE A 10 3.29 7.32 17.68
C ILE A 10 1.80 6.96 17.81
N ALA A 11 1.31 6.69 19.02
CA ALA A 11 -0.05 6.26 19.26
C ALA A 11 -1.06 7.39 18.97
N ALA A 12 -0.79 8.62 19.42
CA ALA A 12 -1.61 9.76 19.07
C ALA A 12 -1.54 10.09 17.57
N ARG A 13 -0.36 9.95 16.94
CA ARG A 13 -0.20 10.20 15.50
C ARG A 13 -1.02 9.23 14.64
N LEU A 14 -0.96 7.93 14.92
CA LEU A 14 -1.68 6.91 14.13
C LEU A 14 -3.20 7.04 14.20
N ARG A 15 -3.75 7.55 15.31
CA ARG A 15 -5.19 7.82 15.45
C ARG A 15 -5.72 8.92 14.52
N ARG A 16 -4.85 9.77 13.94
CA ARG A 16 -5.29 10.86 13.07
C ARG A 16 -5.72 10.31 11.70
N PRO A 17 -6.89 10.72 11.16
CA PRO A 17 -7.35 10.28 9.84
C PRO A 17 -6.34 10.49 8.71
N ALA A 18 -5.67 11.64 8.70
CA ALA A 18 -4.66 11.97 7.68
C ALA A 18 -3.32 11.19 7.82
N VAL A 19 -3.17 10.35 8.84
CA VAL A 19 -1.96 9.55 9.08
C VAL A 19 -2.26 8.07 8.80
N ALA A 20 -3.06 7.44 9.65
CA ALA A 20 -3.45 6.04 9.49
C ALA A 20 -4.91 5.75 9.87
N GLY A 21 -5.68 6.76 10.31
CA GLY A 21 -7.11 6.58 10.64
C GLY A 21 -7.36 5.54 11.72
N GLY A 22 -6.40 5.34 12.63
CA GLY A 22 -6.44 4.30 13.67
C GLY A 22 -5.76 2.98 13.30
N GLY A 23 -5.31 2.80 12.05
CA GLY A 23 -4.49 1.65 11.66
C GLY A 23 -3.14 1.61 12.39
N LEU A 24 -2.70 0.41 12.76
CA LEU A 24 -1.44 0.16 13.49
C LEU A 24 -0.36 -0.47 12.60
N ALA A 25 -0.76 -1.11 11.52
CA ALA A 25 0.14 -1.68 10.52
C ALA A 25 0.08 -0.86 9.23
N VAL A 26 1.25 -0.54 8.67
CA VAL A 26 1.38 0.29 7.46
C VAL A 26 2.37 -0.36 6.50
N ALA A 27 2.09 -0.28 5.21
CA ALA A 27 3.06 -0.65 4.15
C ALA A 27 3.03 0.39 3.03
N THR A 28 4.22 0.75 2.53
CA THR A 28 4.40 1.48 1.27
C THR A 28 5.13 0.57 0.28
N LEU A 29 4.63 0.45 -0.94
CA LEU A 29 5.26 -0.29 -2.03
C LEU A 29 5.49 0.64 -3.23
N LEU A 30 6.63 0.48 -3.88
CA LEU A 30 6.99 1.20 -5.10
C LEU A 30 7.38 0.20 -6.19
N LEU A 31 6.68 0.24 -7.31
CA LEU A 31 7.10 -0.41 -8.55
C LEU A 31 7.60 0.65 -9.52
N VAL A 32 8.80 0.46 -10.05
CA VAL A 32 9.33 1.23 -11.19
C VAL A 32 9.41 0.30 -12.39
N SER A 33 8.56 0.53 -13.39
CA SER A 33 8.41 -0.41 -14.50
C SER A 33 7.74 0.26 -15.70
N PRO A 34 8.13 -0.09 -16.95
CA PRO A 34 7.35 0.27 -18.14
C PRO A 34 5.92 -0.28 -18.11
N ARG A 35 5.66 -1.34 -17.32
CA ARG A 35 4.34 -1.98 -17.19
C ARG A 35 3.48 -1.39 -16.07
N ALA A 36 3.97 -0.37 -15.35
CA ALA A 36 3.31 0.14 -14.15
C ALA A 36 1.86 0.61 -14.41
N GLU A 37 1.60 1.20 -15.58
CA GLU A 37 0.27 1.67 -15.94
C GLU A 37 -0.78 0.56 -16.00
N SER A 38 -0.44 -0.55 -16.66
CA SER A 38 -1.33 -1.72 -16.74
C SER A 38 -1.62 -2.40 -15.40
N LEU A 39 -0.85 -2.09 -14.36
CA LEU A 39 -0.97 -2.70 -13.03
C LEU A 39 -1.75 -1.81 -12.04
N LEU A 40 -2.10 -0.58 -12.41
CA LEU A 40 -2.76 0.37 -11.51
C LEU A 40 -4.13 -0.14 -11.05
N GLU A 41 -5.01 -0.48 -11.99
CA GLU A 41 -6.37 -0.91 -11.67
C GLU A 41 -6.40 -2.27 -10.93
N PRO A 42 -5.60 -3.29 -11.34
CA PRO A 42 -5.43 -4.50 -10.53
C PRO A 42 -4.92 -4.22 -9.10
N ALA A 43 -3.97 -3.29 -8.94
CA ALA A 43 -3.47 -2.92 -7.63
C ALA A 43 -4.56 -2.25 -6.76
N ARG A 44 -5.37 -1.34 -7.34
CA ARG A 44 -6.51 -0.70 -6.64
C ARG A 44 -7.54 -1.71 -6.17
N ALA A 45 -7.85 -2.70 -7.00
CA ALA A 45 -8.76 -3.80 -6.64
C ALA A 45 -8.25 -4.61 -5.43
N ILE A 46 -6.93 -4.80 -5.30
CA ILE A 46 -6.32 -5.54 -4.18
C ILE A 46 -6.26 -4.70 -2.89
N VAL A 47 -5.82 -3.43 -2.99
CA VAL A 47 -5.60 -2.60 -1.78
C VAL A 47 -6.90 -2.10 -1.15
N GLY A 48 -7.98 -2.05 -1.94
CA GLY A 48 -9.29 -1.54 -1.54
C GLY A 48 -9.30 -0.02 -1.58
N ASP A 49 -9.54 0.56 -2.77
CA ASP A 49 -9.70 2.01 -2.92
C ASP A 49 -10.96 2.45 -2.12
N PRO A 50 -10.86 3.50 -1.28
CA PRO A 50 -11.97 3.93 -0.45
C PRO A 50 -13.13 4.37 -1.33
N VAL A 51 -14.34 3.98 -0.91
CA VAL A 51 -15.57 4.50 -1.52
C VAL A 51 -15.66 6.00 -1.25
N VAL A 52 -15.76 6.80 -2.31
CA VAL A 52 -15.91 8.25 -2.22
C VAL A 52 -17.11 8.59 -1.34
N GLY A 53 -16.87 9.38 -0.27
CA GLY A 53 -17.90 9.81 0.68
C GLY A 53 -18.08 8.91 1.90
N ALA A 54 -17.39 7.78 2.00
CA ALA A 54 -17.39 6.95 3.21
C ALA A 54 -16.36 7.46 4.24
N PRO A 55 -16.63 7.31 5.57
CA PRO A 55 -15.66 7.62 6.60
C PRO A 55 -14.38 6.77 6.45
N ILE A 56 -13.21 7.40 6.45
CA ILE A 56 -11.91 6.70 6.49
C ILE A 56 -11.67 6.25 7.94
N VAL A 57 -12.12 5.04 8.29
CA VAL A 57 -11.88 4.41 9.59
C VAL A 57 -11.44 2.96 9.38
N GLY A 58 -10.29 2.61 9.96
CA GLY A 58 -9.73 1.25 9.90
C GLY A 58 -8.88 0.98 8.66
N ASP A 59 -9.10 -0.19 8.05
CA ASP A 59 -8.32 -0.71 6.94
C ASP A 59 -8.50 0.13 5.68
N TRP A 60 -7.41 0.71 5.17
CA TRP A 60 -7.44 1.56 3.98
C TRP A 60 -6.28 1.21 3.04
N GLY A 61 -6.45 1.51 1.77
CA GLY A 61 -5.41 1.40 0.76
C GLY A 61 -5.62 2.39 -0.37
N GLY A 62 -4.54 2.74 -1.04
CA GLY A 62 -4.59 3.58 -2.22
C GLY A 62 -3.39 3.32 -3.12
N ALA A 63 -3.60 3.42 -4.43
CA ALA A 63 -2.54 3.29 -5.43
C ALA A 63 -2.60 4.45 -6.44
N SER A 64 -1.44 5.03 -6.70
CA SER A 64 -1.24 6.10 -7.68
C SER A 64 -0.12 5.75 -8.65
N LEU A 65 -0.19 6.34 -9.84
CA LEU A 65 0.76 6.16 -10.92
C LEU A 65 1.22 7.51 -11.43
N TRP A 66 2.49 7.63 -11.78
CA TRP A 66 2.99 8.73 -12.60
C TRP A 66 4.14 8.28 -13.51
N SER A 67 4.30 8.95 -14.64
CA SER A 67 5.36 8.67 -15.60
C SER A 67 6.68 9.37 -15.21
N VAL A 68 7.79 8.67 -15.39
CA VAL A 68 9.16 9.17 -15.17
C VAL A 68 10.04 8.69 -16.32
N GLY A 69 10.32 9.60 -17.27
CA GLY A 69 11.05 9.24 -18.49
C GLY A 69 10.31 8.17 -19.28
N GLN A 70 10.97 7.05 -19.55
CA GLN A 70 10.43 5.90 -20.31
C GLN A 70 9.81 4.82 -19.41
N SER A 71 9.55 5.10 -18.13
CA SER A 71 8.97 4.14 -17.18
C SER A 71 7.88 4.79 -16.34
N GLY A 72 6.97 3.98 -15.82
CA GLY A 72 6.00 4.41 -14.81
C GLY A 72 6.48 4.10 -13.40
N LYS A 73 6.02 4.89 -12.44
CA LYS A 73 6.12 4.62 -11.01
C LYS A 73 4.73 4.41 -10.45
N LEU A 74 4.47 3.21 -9.93
CA LEU A 74 3.25 2.89 -9.18
C LEU A 74 3.61 2.87 -7.71
N LEU A 75 2.92 3.69 -6.92
CA LEU A 75 3.05 3.72 -5.46
C LEU A 75 1.75 3.25 -4.84
N ALA A 76 1.83 2.22 -4.00
CA ALA A 76 0.71 1.76 -3.21
C ALA A 76 0.99 1.97 -1.73
N ARG A 77 0.00 2.42 -0.97
CA ARG A 77 0.06 2.52 0.48
C ARG A 77 -1.14 1.82 1.10
N LEU A 78 -0.90 1.06 2.15
CA LEU A 78 -1.93 0.35 2.91
C LEU A 78 -1.80 0.66 4.40
N THR A 79 -2.93 0.73 5.07
CA THR A 79 -3.04 0.70 6.53
C THR A 79 -4.00 -0.40 6.96
N ALA A 80 -3.74 -1.00 8.12
CA ALA A 80 -4.61 -2.00 8.71
C ALA A 80 -4.59 -1.95 10.23
N GLY A 81 -5.60 -2.52 10.88
CA GLY A 81 -5.66 -2.66 12.35
C GLY A 81 -4.48 -3.46 12.92
N ASP A 82 -3.97 -4.44 12.17
CA ASP A 82 -2.85 -5.28 12.58
C ASP A 82 -2.09 -5.86 11.37
N GLY A 83 -0.97 -6.55 11.65
CA GLY A 83 -0.13 -7.16 10.62
C GLY A 83 -0.75 -8.37 9.92
N TYR A 84 -1.80 -8.99 10.47
CA TYR A 84 -2.52 -10.09 9.82
C TYR A 84 -3.47 -9.54 8.74
N GLN A 85 -4.29 -8.54 9.09
CA GLN A 85 -5.16 -7.85 8.13
C GLN A 85 -4.37 -7.15 7.02
N LEU A 86 -3.21 -6.55 7.36
CA LEU A 86 -2.31 -5.98 6.37
C LEU A 86 -1.82 -7.05 5.38
N ARG A 87 -1.37 -8.22 5.88
CA ARG A 87 -0.82 -9.29 5.04
C ARG A 87 -1.82 -9.84 4.04
N LYS A 88 -3.11 -9.93 4.39
CA LYS A 88 -4.18 -10.38 3.48
C LYS A 88 -4.26 -9.57 2.18
N ARG A 89 -3.88 -8.29 2.21
CA ARG A 89 -3.84 -7.40 1.04
C ARG A 89 -2.43 -7.23 0.48
N LEU A 90 -1.43 -7.19 1.35
CA LEU A 90 -0.03 -7.00 0.97
C LEU A 90 0.50 -8.19 0.14
N VAL A 91 0.21 -9.43 0.52
CA VAL A 91 0.73 -10.61 -0.18
C VAL A 91 0.26 -10.66 -1.65
N PRO A 92 -1.06 -10.59 -1.95
CA PRO A 92 -1.53 -10.54 -3.34
C PRO A 92 -0.98 -9.35 -4.12
N LEU A 93 -0.79 -8.20 -3.46
CA LEU A 93 -0.22 -7.02 -4.12
C LEU A 93 1.24 -7.26 -4.52
N VAL A 94 2.06 -7.83 -3.65
CA VAL A 94 3.46 -8.12 -3.99
C VAL A 94 3.53 -9.21 -5.07
N GLU A 95 2.66 -10.22 -5.03
CA GLU A 95 2.56 -11.23 -6.11
C GLU A 95 2.24 -10.59 -7.46
N LEU A 96 1.25 -9.70 -7.52
CA LEU A 96 0.90 -8.94 -8.72
C LEU A 96 2.11 -8.13 -9.24
N LEU A 97 2.81 -7.40 -8.35
CA LEU A 97 3.89 -6.49 -8.74
C LEU A 97 5.20 -7.22 -9.10
N ASN A 98 5.50 -8.35 -8.45
CA ASN A 98 6.69 -9.17 -8.76
C ASN A 98 6.54 -9.99 -10.05
N GLY A 99 5.31 -10.15 -10.56
CA GLY A 99 5.04 -10.92 -11.77
C GLY A 99 5.52 -12.38 -11.64
N ARG A 100 6.48 -12.80 -12.48
CA ARG A 100 6.92 -14.21 -12.55
C ARG A 100 8.00 -14.59 -11.54
N ALA A 101 8.56 -13.64 -10.79
CA ALA A 101 9.66 -13.92 -9.87
C ALA A 101 9.22 -14.69 -8.60
N GLY A 102 7.91 -14.81 -8.35
CA GLY A 102 7.36 -15.35 -7.11
C GLY A 102 7.72 -14.47 -5.90
N LEU A 103 7.17 -14.80 -4.74
CA LEU A 103 7.64 -14.22 -3.48
C LEU A 103 8.83 -15.02 -2.95
N PRO A 104 9.86 -14.37 -2.38
CA PRO A 104 10.84 -15.07 -1.58
C PRO A 104 10.13 -15.91 -0.50
N LYS A 105 10.56 -17.16 -0.28
CA LYS A 105 9.90 -18.07 0.69
C LYS A 105 9.74 -17.47 2.09
N LEU A 106 10.66 -16.59 2.49
CA LEU A 106 10.62 -15.88 3.77
C LEU A 106 9.39 -14.96 3.93
N TRP A 107 8.76 -14.56 2.80
CA TRP A 107 7.60 -13.67 2.77
C TRP A 107 6.27 -14.42 2.54
N SER A 108 6.35 -15.71 2.22
CA SER A 108 5.19 -16.59 2.01
C SER A 108 4.91 -17.54 3.19
N LEU A 109 5.64 -17.41 4.30
CA LEU A 109 5.51 -18.22 5.52
C LEU A 109 4.76 -17.47 6.63
#